data_AF-A0A9D5ZLT4-F1
#
_entry.id   AF-A0A9D5ZLT4-F1
#
_cell.length_a   1.000
_cell.length_b   1.000
_cell.length_c   1.000
_cell.angle_alpha   90.00
_cell.angle_beta   90.00
_cell.angle_gamma   90.00
#
_symmetry.space_group_name_H-M   'P 1'
#
loop_
_entity.id
_entity.type
_entity.pdbx_description
1 polymer ?
#
loop_
_entity_poly.entity_id
_entity_poly.type
_entity_poly.pdbx_seq_one_letter_code
_entity_poly.pdbx_strand_id
1 'polypeptide(L)'
;MKLTASQLRENIYKILDTIVDTGTPVEIERNGHILQIISVKRSYSKLSKLTRRKVTDEDSDYFTHIDWSHEWKEREEESSTEKNKAKSKGKSKNKSNRKGDKK
;
A
#
# COMPACT_ATOMS: atom_id res chain seq x y z
N MET A 1 8.55 -4.87 -42.18
CA MET A 1 9.47 -4.18 -43.11
C MET A 1 10.81 -4.06 -42.39
N LYS A 2 11.90 -4.57 -42.98
CA LYS A 2 13.23 -4.58 -42.34
C LYS A 2 14.02 -3.36 -42.82
N LEU A 3 14.47 -2.53 -41.88
CA LEU A 3 15.33 -1.40 -42.17
C LEU A 3 16.80 -1.74 -41.88
N THR A 4 17.70 -1.10 -42.60
CA THR A 4 19.12 -1.12 -42.24
C THR A 4 19.42 -0.05 -41.19
N ALA A 5 20.49 -0.25 -40.41
CA ALA A 5 20.94 0.75 -39.44
C ALA A 5 21.28 2.13 -40.07
N SER A 6 21.70 2.16 -41.34
CA SER A 6 22.00 3.41 -42.04
C SER A 6 20.73 4.21 -42.32
N GLN A 7 19.69 3.55 -42.85
CA GLN A 7 18.38 4.16 -43.10
C GLN A 7 17.70 4.64 -41.81
N LEU A 8 17.88 3.89 -40.72
CA LEU A 8 17.39 4.31 -39.39
C LEU A 8 18.07 5.61 -38.95
N ARG A 9 19.38 5.74 -39.16
CA ARG A 9 20.15 6.94 -38.75
C ARG A 9 19.72 8.19 -39.51
N GLU A 10 19.45 8.06 -40.80
CA GLU A 10 19.04 9.18 -41.65
C GLU A 10 17.66 9.73 -41.29
N ASN A 11 16.74 8.86 -40.84
CA ASN A 11 15.33 9.22 -40.60
C ASN A 11 14.85 8.93 -39.17
N ILE A 12 15.77 8.96 -38.18
CA ILE A 12 15.51 8.38 -36.85
C ILE A 12 14.27 8.97 -36.18
N TYR A 13 14.10 10.29 -36.22
CA TYR A 13 12.98 10.97 -35.57
C TYR A 13 11.65 10.67 -36.26
N LYS A 14 11.60 10.72 -37.60
CA LYS A 14 10.39 10.40 -38.37
C LYS A 14 9.91 8.97 -38.08
N ILE A 15 10.86 8.03 -38.00
CA ILE A 15 10.55 6.62 -37.71
C ILE A 15 10.04 6.47 -36.27
N LEU A 16 10.67 7.14 -35.30
CA LEU A 16 10.21 7.12 -33.90
C LEU A 16 8.81 7.70 -33.76
N ASP A 17 8.54 8.84 -34.39
CA ASP A 17 7.22 9.49 -34.35
C ASP A 17 6.16 8.59 -34.98
N THR A 18 6.48 7.97 -36.13
CA THR A 18 5.58 7.00 -36.76
C THR A 18 5.29 5.83 -35.82
N ILE A 19 6.30 5.28 -35.14
CA ILE A 19 6.12 4.16 -34.19
C ILE A 19 5.28 4.59 -32.98
N VAL A 20 5.39 5.84 -32.53
CA VAL A 20 4.57 6.39 -31.45
C VAL A 20 3.11 6.57 -31.89
N ASP A 21 2.90 7.08 -33.11
CA ASP A 21 1.57 7.39 -33.65
C ASP A 21 0.79 6.13 -34.09
N THR A 22 1.43 5.25 -34.87
CA THR A 22 0.78 4.03 -35.39
C THR A 22 0.86 2.86 -34.44
N GLY A 23 1.83 2.85 -33.51
CA GLY A 23 2.12 1.72 -32.64
C GLY A 23 2.70 0.50 -33.37
N THR A 24 3.01 0.60 -34.66
CA THR A 24 3.57 -0.51 -35.43
C THR A 24 5.06 -0.68 -35.15
N PRO A 25 5.52 -1.86 -34.74
CA PRO A 25 6.92 -2.10 -34.45
C PRO A 25 7.75 -2.18 -35.73
N VAL A 26 8.98 -1.66 -35.68
CA VAL A 26 9.93 -1.66 -36.81
C VAL A 26 11.11 -2.56 -36.48
N GLU A 27 11.49 -3.41 -37.44
CA GLU A 27 12.64 -4.30 -37.35
C GLU A 27 13.84 -3.68 -38.06
N ILE A 28 15.02 -3.75 -37.43
CA ILE A 28 16.28 -3.22 -37.93
C ILE A 28 17.32 -4.33 -37.95
N GLU A 29 18.03 -4.46 -39.05
CA GLU A 29 19.15 -5.39 -39.16
C GLU A 29 20.49 -4.66 -38.98
N ARG A 30 21.34 -5.18 -38.08
CA ARG A 30 22.70 -4.69 -37.87
C ARG A 30 23.63 -5.81 -37.43
N ASN A 31 24.77 -5.94 -38.13
CA ASN A 31 25.81 -6.92 -37.81
C ASN A 31 25.26 -8.37 -37.67
N GLY A 32 24.29 -8.75 -38.50
CA GLY A 32 23.64 -10.06 -38.45
C GLY A 32 22.61 -10.24 -37.33
N HIS A 33 22.32 -9.19 -36.55
CA HIS A 33 21.27 -9.19 -35.53
C HIS A 33 20.04 -8.43 -36.02
N ILE A 34 18.86 -8.91 -35.63
CA ILE A 34 17.58 -8.24 -35.84
C ILE A 34 17.18 -7.59 -34.51
N LEU A 35 17.04 -6.28 -34.53
CA LEU A 35 16.58 -5.45 -33.43
C LEU A 35 15.15 -5.00 -33.72
N GLN A 36 14.32 -4.89 -32.69
CA GLN A 36 12.93 -4.42 -32.83
C GLN A 36 12.71 -3.19 -31.96
N ILE A 37 12.19 -2.11 -32.55
CA ILE A 37 11.76 -0.92 -31.82
C ILE A 37 10.24 -0.99 -31.64
N ILE A 38 9.81 -0.88 -30.39
CA ILE A 38 8.41 -0.98 -30.00
C ILE A 38 8.07 0.26 -29.13
N SER A 39 6.95 0.92 -29.43
CA SER A 39 6.39 1.94 -28.53
C SER A 39 5.77 1.25 -27.32
N VAL A 40 6.38 1.45 -26.15
CA VAL A 40 5.81 1.00 -24.89
C VAL A 40 5.03 2.16 -24.29
N LYS A 41 3.70 2.02 -24.21
CA LYS A 41 2.88 3.00 -23.50
C LYS A 41 3.40 3.16 -22.08
N ARG A 42 3.73 4.39 -21.68
CA ARG A 42 4.07 4.69 -20.28
C ARG A 42 2.84 4.32 -19.44
N SER A 43 2.94 3.24 -18.66
CA SER A 43 1.87 2.78 -17.77
C SER A 43 1.48 3.93 -16.85
N TYR A 44 0.28 4.48 -17.06
CA TYR A 44 -0.25 5.63 -16.35
C TYR A 44 -0.47 5.26 -14.89
N SER A 45 0.31 5.86 -13.99
CA SER A 45 0.23 5.72 -12.53
C SER A 45 0.56 4.32 -11.97
N LYS A 46 1.26 4.26 -10.83
CA LYS A 46 1.50 3.00 -10.08
C LYS A 46 0.20 2.28 -9.73
N LEU A 47 -0.90 3.02 -9.59
CA LEU A 47 -2.22 2.51 -9.22
C LEU A 47 -2.89 1.73 -10.37
N SER A 48 -2.57 2.01 -11.64
CA SER A 48 -3.14 1.24 -12.77
C SER A 48 -2.66 -0.21 -12.83
N LYS A 49 -1.55 -0.52 -12.16
CA LYS A 49 -1.01 -1.88 -12.05
C LYS A 49 -1.68 -2.68 -10.93
N LEU A 50 -2.55 -2.06 -10.13
CA LEU A 50 -3.18 -2.73 -9.00
C LEU A 50 -4.23 -3.72 -9.53
N THR A 51 -3.97 -5.01 -9.34
CA THR A 51 -4.94 -6.06 -9.64
C THR A 51 -6.20 -5.86 -8.82
N ARG A 52 -7.38 -5.91 -9.45
CA ARG A 52 -8.66 -5.81 -8.75
C ARG A 52 -8.80 -6.98 -7.78
N ARG A 53 -9.13 -6.69 -6.52
CA ARG A 53 -9.38 -7.68 -5.47
C ARG A 53 -10.77 -7.46 -4.91
N LYS A 54 -11.53 -8.54 -4.72
CA LYS A 54 -12.74 -8.49 -3.90
C LYS A 54 -12.29 -8.51 -2.44
N VAL A 55 -12.37 -7.37 -1.77
CA VAL A 55 -11.93 -7.21 -0.37
C VAL A 55 -13.07 -7.50 0.60
N THR A 56 -14.31 -7.32 0.14
CA THR A 56 -15.50 -7.44 0.97
C THR A 56 -16.65 -8.03 0.15
N ASP A 57 -17.50 -8.81 0.82
CA ASP A 57 -18.75 -9.34 0.28
C ASP A 57 -19.96 -8.42 0.53
N GLU A 58 -19.85 -7.46 1.45
CA GLU A 58 -20.89 -6.48 1.75
C GLU A 58 -20.92 -5.30 0.74
N ASP A 59 -22.10 -4.68 0.62
CA ASP A 59 -22.32 -3.48 -0.20
C ASP A 59 -21.72 -2.22 0.46
N SER A 60 -21.47 -1.18 -0.34
CA SER A 60 -20.85 0.08 0.10
C SER A 60 -21.58 0.74 1.26
N ASP A 61 -22.91 0.61 1.30
CA ASP A 61 -23.77 1.21 2.32
C ASP A 61 -23.53 0.63 3.73
N TYR A 62 -22.97 -0.58 3.83
CA TYR A 62 -22.62 -1.15 5.13
C TYR A 62 -21.53 -0.31 5.84
N PHE A 63 -20.52 0.13 5.09
CA PHE A 63 -19.38 0.84 5.64
C PHE A 63 -19.70 2.26 6.13
N THR A 64 -20.71 2.91 5.55
CA THR A 64 -21.11 4.27 5.94
C THR A 64 -21.83 4.30 7.29
N HIS A 65 -22.37 3.16 7.75
CA HIS A 65 -23.09 3.06 9.01
C HIS A 65 -22.22 2.55 10.17
N ILE A 66 -20.93 2.26 9.93
CA ILE A 66 -20.03 1.82 11.00
C ILE A 66 -19.68 3.04 11.87
N ASP A 67 -20.07 2.98 13.15
CA ASP A 67 -19.70 4.00 14.14
C ASP A 67 -18.29 3.77 14.68
N TRP A 68 -17.40 4.74 14.47
CA TRP A 68 -15.99 4.66 14.85
C TRP A 68 -15.70 5.46 16.13
N SER A 69 -16.70 6.11 16.72
CA SER A 69 -16.53 7.05 17.84
C SER A 69 -15.82 6.42 19.05
N HIS A 70 -15.95 5.11 19.25
CA HIS A 70 -15.29 4.37 20.34
C HIS A 70 -13.80 4.04 20.09
N GLU A 71 -13.34 4.06 18.83
CA GLU A 71 -11.96 3.75 18.46
C GLU A 71 -11.04 4.98 18.49
N TRP A 72 -11.65 6.17 18.59
CA TRP A 72 -10.91 7.43 18.65
C TRP A 72 -10.38 7.64 20.07
N LYS A 73 -9.11 7.29 20.27
CA LYS A 73 -8.39 7.64 21.49
C LYS A 73 -7.79 9.03 21.30
N GLU A 74 -8.39 10.02 21.97
CA GLU A 74 -7.78 11.33 22.13
C GLU A 74 -6.43 11.14 22.85
N ARG A 75 -5.36 11.67 22.25
CA ARG A 75 -4.03 11.61 22.84
C ARG A 75 -4.01 12.61 23.98
N GLU A 76 -4.33 12.16 25.18
CA GLU A 76 -4.07 12.89 26.40
C GLU A 76 -2.55 13.07 26.52
N GLU A 77 -2.08 14.28 26.20
CA GLU A 77 -0.75 14.73 26.59
C GLU A 77 -0.76 14.85 28.12
N GLU A 78 -0.21 13.85 28.81
CA GLU A 78 0.02 13.90 30.25
C GLU A 78 1.05 14.99 30.59
N SER A 79 0.63 16.26 30.57
CA SER A 79 1.34 17.36 31.21
C SER A 79 0.72 17.67 32.57
N SER A 80 1.30 17.04 33.59
CA SER A 80 1.35 17.50 34.99
C SER A 80 0.05 17.53 35.81
N THR A 81 -0.06 16.71 36.86
CA THR A 81 0.17 17.16 38.25
C THR A 81 -0.08 16.05 39.27
N GLU A 82 1.00 15.65 39.92
CA GLU A 82 1.11 15.42 41.36
C GLU A 82 -0.12 15.85 42.19
N LYS A 83 -0.88 14.86 42.71
CA LYS A 83 -1.46 14.80 44.07
C LYS A 83 -2.64 13.82 44.12
N ASN A 84 -2.38 12.61 44.63
CA ASN A 84 -3.23 11.95 45.63
C ASN A 84 -2.50 10.73 46.22
N LYS A 85 -1.34 11.01 46.82
CA LYS A 85 -0.79 10.20 47.91
C LYS A 85 -1.52 10.62 49.18
N ALA A 86 -2.08 9.63 49.89
CA ALA A 86 -2.72 9.71 51.21
C ALA A 86 -4.25 9.95 51.24
N LYS A 87 -5.02 8.85 51.20
CA LYS A 87 -5.99 8.48 52.27
C LYS A 87 -6.68 7.14 51.95
N SER A 88 -6.10 6.03 52.43
CA SER A 88 -6.85 4.88 52.98
C SER A 88 -5.93 3.82 53.60
N LYS A 89 -4.97 4.22 54.44
CA LYS A 89 -4.52 3.31 55.52
C LYS A 89 -5.55 3.39 56.63
N GLY A 90 -6.33 2.33 56.85
CA GLY A 90 -7.22 2.30 58.00
C GLY A 90 -8.26 1.18 58.04
N LYS A 91 -7.83 -0.10 58.06
CA LYS A 91 -8.34 -1.12 59.00
C LYS A 91 -7.58 -2.44 58.80
N SER A 92 -6.44 -2.53 59.48
CA SER A 92 -5.96 -3.81 59.98
C SER A 92 -6.96 -4.28 61.06
N LYS A 93 -7.44 -5.53 60.94
CA LYS A 93 -7.70 -6.40 62.09
C LYS A 93 -7.69 -7.87 61.64
N ASN A 94 -6.57 -8.49 61.99
CA ASN A 94 -6.37 -9.92 62.19
C ASN A 94 -7.60 -10.66 62.75
N LYS A 95 -7.84 -11.89 62.25
CA LYS A 95 -8.15 -13.04 63.09
C LYS A 95 -7.63 -14.32 62.44
N SER A 96 -6.54 -14.82 63.01
CA SER A 96 -6.12 -16.21 62.96
C SER A 96 -7.23 -17.10 63.54
N ASN A 97 -7.42 -18.32 63.01
CA ASN A 97 -6.79 -19.55 63.52
C ASN A 97 -7.58 -20.83 63.09
N ARG A 98 -6.80 -21.83 62.66
CA ARG A 98 -6.88 -23.28 62.97
C ARG A 98 -7.99 -24.19 62.42
N LYS A 99 -7.46 -25.27 61.80
CA LYS A 99 -7.86 -26.69 61.83
C LYS A 99 -9.09 -27.05 60.98
N GLY A 100 -9.07 -28.10 60.16
CA GLY A 100 -8.08 -29.13 59.94
C GLY A 100 -8.57 -30.15 58.90
N ASP A 101 -7.61 -30.90 58.39
CA ASP A 101 -7.65 -32.28 57.88
C ASP A 101 -8.96 -33.08 57.86
N LYS A 102 -9.03 -33.92 56.81
CA LYS A 102 -9.80 -35.16 56.56
C LYS A 102 -10.82 -35.01 55.42
N LYS A 103 -10.94 -35.93 54.48
CA LYS A 103 -10.26 -37.20 54.14
C LYS A 103 -10.77 -37.58 52.75
#